data_AF-M5F071-F1
#
_entry.id   AF-M5F071-F1
#
_cell.length_a   1.000
_cell.length_b   1.000
_cell.length_c   1.000
_cell.angle_alpha   90.00
_cell.angle_beta   90.00
_cell.angle_gamma   90.00
#
_symmetry.space_group_name_H-M   'P 1'
#
loop_
_entity.id
_entity.type
_entity.pdbx_description
1 polymer ?
#
loop_
_entity_poly.entity_id
_entity_poly.type
_entity_poly.pdbx_seq_one_letter_code
_entity_poly.pdbx_strand_id
1 'polypeptide(L)'
;MNGRSITITIPDIESMADDELEQLARMRDGRWSAQTKALMRRFNTDKLNLNRAWAGTWQGWTCPCCRRTKPQIARLTTSGVLLCQLELHHDHLGDKAGKLFEEINQKSDDREFNIQVSHAKYGMLQFVERFERTLICIDCNLAEGSAKAALDSAVDWDFTFSPKEITGFIRATYNGVHTVDFEAARATWERVKLDIADRLDFAERMAIRFAKGKNRREVAIGMRADFWIDDRALVWAQVTDALPHLDRGSIGMKVLARSVARDAVGKSAKRKVKPAGKPPTDTEFADVGGQNGEQKHWNAVSEDWTCGCCKRSKREICRKSNKGKWTARIHIIRDWTAEEDVSNLYWRGGDMTGGMVIGSHITVLICQDCRHIISEVQRRDGTLEESSLTIGEVEAAIVAIAPNQMHDVDYEWAIETARNNRDLVAAVHEYHRHARDALAKLARAKWLMKAVPCSFEKARDFMGYEHAKAEDVDLEEGDAYMDWLLGEGLRFEKSNAVG
;
A
#
# COMPACT_ATOMS: atom_id res chain seq x y z
N MET A 1 16.08 6.27 -45.15
CA MET A 1 15.68 5.25 -44.15
C MET A 1 14.19 5.40 -43.95
N ASN A 2 13.40 4.38 -44.24
CA ASN A 2 11.95 4.46 -44.07
C ASN A 2 11.62 4.37 -42.58
N GLY A 3 11.02 5.42 -42.02
CA GLY A 3 10.45 5.36 -40.69
C GLY A 3 9.43 4.23 -40.61
N ARG A 4 9.41 3.49 -39.49
CA ARG A 4 8.39 2.48 -39.22
C ARG A 4 7.38 3.10 -38.26
N SER A 5 6.10 2.98 -38.58
CA SER A 5 5.01 3.43 -37.70
C SER A 5 4.31 2.21 -37.09
N ILE A 6 3.93 2.32 -35.83
CA ILE A 6 3.04 1.38 -35.13
C ILE A 6 1.93 2.17 -34.45
N THR A 7 0.72 1.64 -34.46
CA THR A 7 -0.41 2.19 -33.70
C THR A 7 -0.68 1.28 -32.51
N ILE A 8 -0.69 1.85 -31.30
CA ILE A 8 -1.01 1.15 -30.06
C ILE A 8 -2.36 1.67 -29.58
N THR A 9 -3.34 0.77 -29.42
CA THR A 9 -4.63 1.10 -28.82
C THR A 9 -4.61 0.69 -27.36
N ILE A 10 -4.95 1.62 -26.47
CA ILE A 10 -5.14 1.34 -25.04
C ILE A 10 -6.66 1.27 -24.82
N PRO A 11 -7.24 0.06 -24.66
CA PRO A 11 -8.67 -0.09 -24.45
C PRO A 11 -9.07 0.41 -23.06
N ASP A 12 -10.36 0.65 -22.86
CA ASP A 12 -10.89 0.82 -21.52
C ASP A 12 -10.87 -0.53 -20.77
N ILE A 13 -9.80 -0.73 -20.00
CA ILE A 13 -9.54 -1.97 -19.25
C ILE A 13 -10.66 -2.26 -18.25
N GLU A 14 -11.34 -1.24 -17.75
CA GLU A 14 -12.37 -1.41 -16.71
C GLU A 14 -13.64 -2.04 -17.26
N SER A 15 -14.01 -1.71 -18.50
CA SER A 15 -15.23 -2.19 -19.15
C SER A 15 -15.03 -3.28 -20.21
N MET A 16 -13.80 -3.49 -20.72
CA MET A 16 -13.54 -4.47 -21.78
C MET A 16 -13.95 -5.91 -21.43
N ALA A 17 -14.23 -6.73 -22.43
CA ALA A 17 -14.60 -8.12 -22.20
C ALA A 17 -13.41 -8.95 -21.67
N ASP A 18 -13.71 -10.02 -20.92
CA ASP A 18 -12.66 -10.85 -20.29
C ASP A 18 -11.74 -11.54 -21.32
N ASP A 19 -12.27 -11.92 -22.48
CA ASP A 19 -11.52 -12.53 -23.58
C ASP A 19 -10.60 -11.53 -24.29
N GLU A 20 -11.04 -10.28 -24.44
CA GLU A 20 -10.20 -9.19 -24.90
C GLU A 20 -9.08 -8.88 -23.88
N LEU A 21 -9.42 -8.87 -22.58
CA LEU A 21 -8.45 -8.66 -21.51
C LEU A 21 -7.42 -9.79 -21.47
N GLU A 22 -7.85 -11.03 -21.76
CA GLU A 22 -6.97 -12.17 -21.90
C GLU A 22 -5.99 -12.02 -23.06
N GLN A 23 -6.42 -11.47 -24.19
CA GLN A 23 -5.50 -11.18 -25.31
C GLN A 23 -4.52 -10.06 -24.95
N LEU A 24 -4.99 -8.97 -24.34
CA LEU A 24 -4.17 -7.84 -23.92
C LEU A 24 -3.10 -8.27 -22.90
N ALA A 25 -3.49 -9.08 -21.92
CA ALA A 25 -2.66 -9.51 -20.82
C ALA A 25 -2.26 -11.00 -20.93
N ARG A 26 -2.06 -11.53 -22.15
CA ARG A 26 -1.84 -12.96 -22.47
C ARG A 26 -0.78 -13.73 -21.66
N MET A 27 0.14 -13.00 -21.03
CA MET A 27 1.18 -13.60 -20.20
C MET A 27 0.77 -13.70 -18.72
N ARG A 28 -0.32 -13.07 -18.30
CA ARG A 28 -0.79 -12.98 -16.92
C ARG A 28 -1.90 -13.98 -16.67
N ASP A 29 -2.18 -14.25 -15.40
CA ASP A 29 -3.19 -15.23 -15.02
C ASP A 29 -4.11 -14.66 -13.94
N GLY A 30 -5.09 -13.86 -14.37
CA GLY A 30 -6.11 -13.30 -13.49
C GLY A 30 -7.39 -14.14 -13.45
N ARG A 31 -8.38 -13.71 -12.66
CA ARG A 31 -9.73 -14.32 -12.62
C ARG A 31 -10.41 -14.41 -13.99
N TRP A 32 -10.05 -13.52 -14.91
CA TRP A 32 -10.57 -13.45 -16.28
C TRP A 32 -9.97 -14.52 -17.21
N SER A 33 -8.81 -15.11 -16.86
CA SER A 33 -8.06 -16.00 -17.74
C SER A 33 -8.76 -17.34 -17.96
N ALA A 34 -8.54 -17.96 -19.13
CA ALA A 34 -9.01 -19.30 -19.42
C ALA A 34 -8.45 -20.33 -18.44
N GLN A 35 -7.18 -20.19 -18.01
CA GLN A 35 -6.55 -21.08 -17.03
C GLN A 35 -7.28 -21.04 -15.67
N THR A 36 -7.53 -19.84 -15.13
CA THR A 36 -8.22 -19.72 -13.83
C THR A 36 -9.67 -20.18 -13.95
N LYS A 37 -10.39 -19.81 -15.02
CA LYS A 37 -11.75 -20.30 -15.28
C LYS A 37 -11.82 -21.83 -15.40
N ALA A 38 -10.83 -22.46 -16.03
CA ALA A 38 -10.75 -23.92 -16.13
C ALA A 38 -10.51 -24.58 -14.75
N LEU A 39 -9.70 -23.97 -13.89
CA LEU A 39 -9.50 -24.46 -12.52
C LEU A 39 -10.78 -24.38 -11.70
N MET A 40 -11.52 -23.26 -11.77
CA MET A 40 -12.81 -23.10 -11.09
C MET A 40 -13.80 -24.21 -11.48
N ARG A 41 -13.91 -24.52 -12.78
CA ARG A 41 -14.73 -25.63 -13.28
C ARG A 41 -14.23 -26.99 -12.79
N ARG A 42 -12.91 -27.25 -12.87
CA ARG A 42 -12.30 -28.52 -12.43
C ARG A 42 -12.53 -28.80 -10.95
N PHE A 43 -12.50 -27.78 -10.10
CA PHE A 43 -12.73 -27.89 -8.66
C PHE A 43 -14.20 -27.69 -8.25
N ASN A 44 -15.10 -27.50 -9.22
CA ASN A 44 -16.54 -27.30 -9.00
C ASN A 44 -16.84 -26.25 -7.92
N THR A 45 -16.28 -25.05 -8.06
CA THR A 45 -16.51 -23.94 -7.14
C THR A 45 -16.69 -22.62 -7.91
N ASP A 46 -17.48 -21.73 -7.33
CA ASP A 46 -17.67 -20.35 -7.75
C ASP A 46 -16.89 -19.35 -6.87
N LYS A 47 -16.22 -19.81 -5.81
CA LYS A 47 -15.43 -18.98 -4.89
C LYS A 47 -13.94 -19.04 -5.20
N LEU A 48 -13.32 -17.88 -5.38
CA LEU A 48 -11.91 -17.72 -5.72
C LEU A 48 -11.17 -16.80 -4.74
N ASN A 49 -9.97 -17.21 -4.36
CA ASN A 49 -9.00 -16.35 -3.70
C ASN A 49 -7.71 -16.33 -4.53
N LEU A 50 -7.51 -15.25 -5.29
CA LEU A 50 -6.41 -15.07 -6.23
C LEU A 50 -5.65 -13.79 -5.90
N ASN A 51 -4.37 -13.90 -5.53
CA ASN A 51 -3.58 -12.77 -5.06
C ASN A 51 -2.77 -12.08 -6.18
N ARG A 52 -2.23 -10.88 -5.87
CA ARG A 52 -1.48 -10.07 -6.84
C ARG A 52 -0.25 -10.79 -7.40
N ALA A 53 0.43 -11.60 -6.59
CA ALA A 53 1.58 -12.37 -7.04
C ALA A 53 1.18 -13.44 -8.06
N TRP A 54 0.05 -14.13 -7.85
CA TRP A 54 -0.50 -15.05 -8.85
C TRP A 54 -0.86 -14.32 -10.15
N ALA A 55 -1.66 -13.25 -10.05
CA ALA A 55 -2.09 -12.45 -11.19
C ALA A 55 -0.93 -11.86 -12.01
N GLY A 56 0.02 -11.24 -11.30
CA GLY A 56 1.15 -10.55 -11.89
C GLY A 56 2.22 -11.49 -12.46
N THR A 57 2.23 -12.76 -12.08
CA THR A 57 3.25 -13.72 -12.53
C THR A 57 2.80 -14.46 -13.78
N TRP A 58 3.77 -14.89 -14.61
CA TRP A 58 3.50 -15.60 -15.85
C TRP A 58 2.57 -16.82 -15.66
N GLN A 59 1.67 -17.09 -16.60
CA GLN A 59 0.74 -18.25 -16.53
C GLN A 59 1.48 -19.61 -16.46
N GLY A 60 2.63 -19.71 -17.12
CA GLY A 60 3.51 -20.90 -17.12
C GLY A 60 4.47 -20.98 -15.94
N TRP A 61 4.33 -20.10 -14.93
CA TRP A 61 5.20 -20.11 -13.78
C TRP A 61 5.17 -21.44 -13.03
N THR A 62 6.34 -21.81 -12.54
CA THR A 62 6.60 -23.05 -11.82
C THR A 62 7.34 -22.74 -10.54
N CYS A 63 6.91 -23.34 -9.43
CA CYS A 63 7.53 -23.09 -8.12
C CYS A 63 9.00 -23.54 -8.12
N PRO A 64 9.95 -22.68 -7.69
CA PRO A 64 11.36 -23.04 -7.69
C PRO A 64 11.70 -24.13 -6.66
N CYS A 65 10.89 -24.29 -5.59
CA CYS A 65 11.11 -25.35 -4.61
C CYS A 65 10.48 -26.68 -5.05
N CYS A 66 9.15 -26.73 -5.19
CA CYS A 66 8.42 -27.99 -5.44
C CYS A 66 8.21 -28.34 -6.92
N ARG A 67 8.61 -27.46 -7.85
CA ARG A 67 8.47 -27.62 -9.31
C ARG A 67 7.03 -27.82 -9.81
N ARG A 68 6.02 -27.57 -8.98
CA ARG A 68 4.61 -27.59 -9.38
C ARG A 68 4.27 -26.31 -10.16
N THR A 69 3.46 -26.48 -11.21
CA THR A 69 2.87 -25.37 -11.99
C THR A 69 1.67 -24.77 -11.26
N LYS A 70 1.20 -23.60 -11.71
CA LYS A 70 -0.04 -22.98 -11.20
C LYS A 70 -1.23 -23.95 -11.10
N PRO A 71 -1.63 -24.68 -12.17
CA PRO A 71 -2.70 -25.69 -12.07
C PRO A 71 -2.48 -26.81 -11.05
N GLN A 72 -1.23 -27.11 -10.70
CA GLN A 72 -0.86 -28.15 -9.74
C GLN A 72 -0.79 -27.64 -8.29
N ILE A 73 -0.68 -26.33 -8.07
CA ILE A 73 -0.69 -25.74 -6.72
C ILE A 73 -2.06 -25.18 -6.32
N ALA A 74 -2.93 -24.87 -7.29
CA ALA A 74 -4.29 -24.45 -7.00
C ALA A 74 -5.03 -25.52 -6.19
N ARG A 75 -5.72 -25.16 -5.10
CA ARG A 75 -6.41 -26.14 -4.26
C ARG A 75 -7.61 -25.57 -3.55
N LEU A 76 -8.58 -26.42 -3.21
CA LEU A 76 -9.71 -26.01 -2.38
C LEU A 76 -9.28 -25.84 -0.91
N THR A 77 -9.79 -24.79 -0.28
CA THR A 77 -9.82 -24.69 1.17
C THR A 77 -10.92 -25.58 1.75
N THR A 78 -10.89 -25.80 3.07
CA THR A 78 -11.99 -26.49 3.78
C THR A 78 -13.34 -25.77 3.68
N SER A 79 -13.34 -24.48 3.32
CA SER A 79 -14.54 -23.68 3.06
C SER A 79 -15.00 -23.69 1.60
N GLY A 80 -14.37 -24.51 0.75
CA GLY A 80 -14.73 -24.65 -0.67
C GLY A 80 -14.25 -23.50 -1.56
N VAL A 81 -13.29 -22.68 -1.12
CA VAL A 81 -12.72 -21.59 -1.92
C VAL A 81 -11.49 -22.10 -2.67
N LEU A 82 -11.41 -21.84 -3.99
CA LEU A 82 -10.21 -22.13 -4.76
C LEU A 82 -9.10 -21.15 -4.39
N LEU A 83 -7.98 -21.67 -3.90
CA LEU A 83 -6.81 -20.91 -3.51
C LEU A 83 -5.79 -20.85 -4.66
N CYS A 84 -5.58 -19.65 -5.19
CA CYS A 84 -4.63 -19.32 -6.25
C CYS A 84 -3.64 -18.25 -5.71
N GLN A 85 -2.68 -18.68 -4.88
CA GLN A 85 -1.78 -17.78 -4.17
C GLN A 85 -0.31 -18.14 -4.34
N LEU A 86 0.50 -17.11 -4.62
CA LEU A 86 1.96 -17.15 -4.58
C LEU A 86 2.47 -16.23 -3.48
N GLU A 87 3.56 -16.60 -2.83
CA GLU A 87 4.17 -15.82 -1.74
C GLU A 87 5.54 -15.30 -2.17
N LEU A 88 5.85 -14.05 -1.79
CA LEU A 88 7.19 -13.51 -1.93
C LEU A 88 8.01 -13.97 -0.74
N HIS A 89 8.90 -14.92 -0.97
CA HIS A 89 9.80 -15.47 0.02
C HIS A 89 11.07 -14.65 0.07
N HIS A 90 11.45 -14.13 1.23
CA HIS A 90 12.67 -13.35 1.41
C HIS A 90 13.41 -13.80 2.66
N ASP A 91 14.69 -13.48 2.73
CA ASP A 91 15.53 -13.85 3.88
C ASP A 91 15.34 -12.84 5.02
N HIS A 92 14.68 -13.27 6.10
CA HIS A 92 14.52 -12.45 7.31
C HIS A 92 15.86 -12.11 8.01
N LEU A 93 16.96 -12.78 7.65
CA LEU A 93 18.29 -12.37 8.12
C LEU A 93 18.65 -10.95 7.67
N GLY A 94 18.21 -10.56 6.46
CA GLY A 94 18.37 -9.21 5.95
C GLY A 94 17.57 -8.19 6.76
N ASP A 95 16.36 -8.55 7.22
CA ASP A 95 15.54 -7.70 8.08
C ASP A 95 16.25 -7.44 9.43
N LYS A 96 16.82 -8.50 10.04
CA LYS A 96 17.58 -8.41 11.29
C LYS A 96 18.83 -7.53 11.15
N ALA A 97 19.65 -7.80 10.14
CA ALA A 97 20.88 -7.06 9.90
C ALA A 97 20.61 -5.59 9.53
N GLY A 98 19.53 -5.33 8.78
CA GLY A 98 19.09 -3.97 8.47
C GLY A 98 18.73 -3.18 9.73
N LYS A 99 17.98 -3.78 10.66
CA LYS A 99 17.64 -3.16 11.96
C LYS A 99 18.88 -2.90 12.80
N LEU A 100 19.76 -3.89 12.94
CA LEU A 100 21.02 -3.74 13.66
C LEU A 100 21.86 -2.58 13.13
N PHE A 101 21.95 -2.46 11.80
CA PHE A 101 22.69 -1.37 11.16
C PHE A 101 22.09 0.00 11.48
N GLU A 102 20.76 0.12 11.45
CA GLU A 102 20.03 1.35 11.75
C GLU A 102 20.09 1.73 13.24
N GLU A 103 20.08 0.75 14.14
CA GLU A 103 20.22 0.97 15.59
C GLU A 103 21.58 1.56 15.95
N ILE A 104 22.66 1.09 15.31
CA ILE A 104 24.02 1.61 15.49
C ILE A 104 24.21 2.96 14.77
N ASN A 105 23.57 3.14 13.63
CA ASN A 105 23.71 4.32 12.76
C ASN A 105 22.39 5.09 12.63
N GLN A 106 21.90 5.59 13.77
CA GLN A 106 20.64 6.32 13.83
C GLN A 106 20.66 7.54 12.92
N LYS A 107 19.57 7.75 12.19
CA LYS A 107 19.40 8.91 11.31
C LYS A 107 19.50 10.20 12.12
N SER A 108 20.08 11.23 11.51
CA SER A 108 20.21 12.57 12.08
C SER A 108 19.55 13.61 11.16
N ASP A 109 19.66 14.89 11.50
CA ASP A 109 19.20 15.98 10.60
C ASP A 109 20.13 16.17 9.38
N ASP A 110 21.27 15.49 9.34
CA ASP A 110 22.17 15.48 8.20
C ASP A 110 21.63 14.57 7.09
N ARG A 111 21.09 15.21 6.05
CA ARG A 111 20.56 14.55 4.86
C ARG A 111 21.61 13.71 4.14
N GLU A 112 22.84 14.19 4.04
CA GLU A 112 23.91 13.46 3.35
C GLU A 112 24.22 12.19 4.12
N PHE A 113 24.41 12.30 5.43
CA PHE A 113 24.63 11.17 6.31
C PHE A 113 23.52 10.12 6.18
N ASN A 114 22.24 10.54 6.18
CA ASN A 114 21.10 9.63 6.02
C ASN A 114 21.10 8.88 4.67
N ILE A 115 21.54 9.53 3.59
CA ILE A 115 21.71 8.89 2.28
C ILE A 115 22.85 7.86 2.35
N GLN A 116 23.99 8.21 2.94
CA GLN A 116 25.13 7.32 3.09
C GLN A 116 24.77 6.08 3.93
N VAL A 117 24.05 6.26 5.04
CA VAL A 117 23.51 5.17 5.87
C VAL A 117 22.66 4.23 5.04
N SER A 118 21.72 4.77 4.25
CA SER A 118 20.82 3.98 3.42
C SER A 118 21.60 3.17 2.37
N HIS A 119 22.53 3.80 1.64
CA HIS A 119 23.35 3.11 0.64
C HIS A 119 24.23 2.03 1.27
N ALA A 120 24.89 2.31 2.39
CA ALA A 120 25.74 1.36 3.07
C ALA A 120 24.94 0.16 3.60
N LYS A 121 23.76 0.41 4.18
CA LYS A 121 22.83 -0.65 4.60
C LYS A 121 22.48 -1.57 3.42
N TYR A 122 21.95 -1.02 2.33
CA TYR A 122 21.53 -1.86 1.19
C TYR A 122 22.70 -2.55 0.49
N GLY A 123 23.89 -1.93 0.46
CA GLY A 123 25.10 -2.59 -0.03
C GLY A 123 25.55 -3.74 0.86
N MET A 124 25.51 -3.56 2.19
CA MET A 124 25.85 -4.60 3.17
C MET A 124 24.89 -5.79 3.10
N LEU A 125 23.58 -5.55 2.96
CA LEU A 125 22.56 -6.61 2.95
C LEU A 125 22.81 -7.65 1.86
N GLN A 126 23.39 -7.27 0.70
CA GLN A 126 23.74 -8.21 -0.37
C GLN A 126 24.80 -9.25 0.04
N PHE A 127 25.61 -8.97 1.07
CA PHE A 127 26.58 -9.90 1.62
C PHE A 127 26.03 -10.71 2.81
N VAL A 128 24.94 -10.22 3.43
CA VAL A 128 24.33 -10.87 4.59
C VAL A 128 23.25 -11.86 4.15
N GLU A 129 22.37 -11.47 3.23
CA GLU A 129 21.28 -12.31 2.73
C GLU A 129 21.83 -13.59 2.10
N ARG A 130 21.21 -14.73 2.42
CA ARG A 130 21.61 -16.07 1.93
C ARG A 130 21.00 -16.40 0.58
N PHE A 131 19.91 -15.73 0.21
CA PHE A 131 19.20 -15.93 -1.05
C PHE A 131 18.39 -14.69 -1.44
N GLU A 132 18.20 -14.50 -2.74
CA GLU A 132 17.39 -13.41 -3.29
C GLU A 132 15.89 -13.61 -3.02
N ARG A 133 15.16 -12.49 -2.95
CA ARG A 133 13.69 -12.50 -2.86
C ARG A 133 13.09 -13.28 -4.02
N THR A 134 12.36 -14.34 -3.72
CA THR A 134 11.92 -15.33 -4.69
C THR A 134 10.43 -15.63 -4.51
N LEU A 135 9.67 -15.66 -5.59
CA LEU A 135 8.28 -16.14 -5.54
C LEU A 135 8.24 -17.66 -5.34
N ILE A 136 7.46 -18.12 -4.38
CA ILE A 136 7.19 -19.55 -4.11
C ILE A 136 5.69 -19.80 -4.01
N CYS A 137 5.28 -21.07 -4.05
CA CYS A 137 3.86 -21.40 -3.84
C CYS A 137 3.50 -21.33 -2.34
N ILE A 138 2.23 -21.06 -2.04
CA ILE A 138 1.74 -20.97 -0.66
C ILE A 138 2.06 -22.23 0.17
N ASP A 139 2.04 -23.42 -0.43
CA ASP A 139 2.32 -24.64 0.34
C ASP A 139 3.80 -24.82 0.68
N CYS A 140 4.73 -24.31 -0.16
CA CYS A 140 6.15 -24.24 0.19
C CYS A 140 6.37 -23.26 1.35
N ASN A 141 5.68 -22.12 1.32
CA ASN A 141 5.73 -21.13 2.40
C ASN A 141 5.18 -21.69 3.72
N LEU A 142 4.06 -22.43 3.67
CA LEU A 142 3.50 -23.10 4.84
C LEU A 142 4.42 -24.22 5.38
N ALA A 143 5.06 -24.96 4.49
CA ALA A 143 6.03 -26.00 4.86
C ALA A 143 7.25 -25.40 5.58
N GLU A 144 7.76 -24.26 5.09
CA GLU A 144 8.84 -23.51 5.74
C GLU A 144 8.46 -23.09 7.15
N GLY A 145 7.29 -22.46 7.32
CA GLY A 145 6.82 -22.03 8.63
C GLY A 145 6.59 -23.20 9.59
N SER A 146 6.09 -24.33 9.07
CA SER A 146 5.90 -25.56 9.85
C SER A 146 7.24 -26.17 10.28
N ALA A 147 8.24 -26.18 9.38
CA ALA A 147 9.58 -26.64 9.69
C ALA A 147 10.24 -25.77 10.78
N LYS A 148 10.14 -24.44 10.68
CA LYS A 148 10.61 -23.53 11.74
C LYS A 148 9.91 -23.78 13.07
N ALA A 149 8.59 -23.94 13.07
CA ALA A 149 7.82 -24.20 14.29
C ALA A 149 8.25 -25.51 14.98
N ALA A 150 8.62 -26.54 14.21
CA ALA A 150 9.10 -27.82 14.75
C ALA A 150 10.54 -27.77 15.32
N LEU A 151 11.31 -26.74 14.99
CA LEU A 151 12.63 -26.48 15.58
C LEU A 151 12.56 -25.66 16.86
N ASP A 152 11.40 -25.04 17.14
CA ASP A 152 11.10 -24.28 18.36
C ASP A 152 12.22 -23.28 18.72
N SER A 153 12.66 -23.24 19.99
CA SER A 153 13.68 -22.31 20.48
C SER A 153 15.10 -22.59 19.96
N ALA A 154 15.32 -23.65 19.18
CA ALA A 154 16.64 -23.98 18.64
C ALA A 154 17.01 -23.12 17.43
N VAL A 155 16.04 -22.41 16.84
CA VAL A 155 16.19 -21.59 15.63
C VAL A 155 16.03 -20.10 15.96
N ASP A 156 16.87 -19.26 15.36
CA ASP A 156 16.69 -17.80 15.41
C ASP A 156 15.37 -17.43 14.73
N TRP A 157 14.55 -16.56 15.33
CA TRP A 157 13.25 -16.21 14.76
C TRP A 157 13.37 -15.57 13.37
N ASP A 158 14.49 -14.87 13.12
CA ASP A 158 14.85 -14.23 11.84
C ASP A 158 15.48 -15.20 10.83
N PHE A 159 15.66 -16.48 11.18
CA PHE A 159 16.14 -17.48 10.22
C PHE A 159 15.07 -17.80 9.18
N THR A 160 15.48 -17.95 7.92
CA THR A 160 14.59 -18.41 6.85
C THR A 160 15.28 -19.50 6.03
N PHE A 161 14.57 -20.59 5.74
CA PHE A 161 15.09 -21.61 4.81
C PHE A 161 15.07 -21.07 3.37
N SER A 162 16.18 -21.21 2.64
CA SER A 162 16.21 -20.83 1.22
C SER A 162 15.31 -21.74 0.37
N PRO A 163 14.87 -21.33 -0.84
CA PRO A 163 14.08 -22.18 -1.73
C PRO A 163 14.69 -23.57 -1.99
N LYS A 164 16.03 -23.64 -2.14
CA LYS A 164 16.77 -24.89 -2.32
C LYS A 164 16.73 -25.79 -1.09
N GLU A 165 16.76 -25.19 0.10
CA GLU A 165 16.68 -25.91 1.37
C GLU A 165 15.28 -26.44 1.61
N ILE A 166 14.24 -25.65 1.30
CA ILE A 166 12.85 -26.09 1.33
C ILE A 166 12.67 -27.35 0.48
N THR A 167 13.23 -27.39 -0.75
CA THR A 167 13.19 -28.60 -1.59
C THR A 167 13.71 -29.85 -0.88
N GLY A 168 14.70 -29.72 0.00
CA GLY A 168 15.34 -30.84 0.69
C GLY A 168 14.47 -31.54 1.74
N PHE A 169 13.45 -30.87 2.26
CA PHE A 169 12.61 -31.41 3.34
C PHE A 169 11.11 -31.45 3.04
N ILE A 170 10.68 -31.09 1.83
CA ILE A 170 9.27 -31.21 1.42
C ILE A 170 9.01 -32.44 0.57
N ARG A 171 7.80 -33.01 0.70
CA ARG A 171 7.24 -33.97 -0.25
C ARG A 171 6.03 -33.32 -0.91
N ALA A 172 6.14 -33.10 -2.23
CA ALA A 172 5.13 -32.38 -2.98
C ALA A 172 3.92 -33.27 -3.34
N THR A 173 2.72 -32.72 -3.21
CA THR A 173 1.47 -33.37 -3.60
C THR A 173 0.70 -32.41 -4.50
N TYR A 174 0.13 -32.88 -5.61
CA TYR A 174 -0.67 -32.01 -6.47
C TYR A 174 -1.94 -31.58 -5.76
N ASN A 175 -2.28 -30.30 -5.90
CA ASN A 175 -3.50 -29.69 -5.38
C ASN A 175 -3.70 -29.90 -3.87
N GLY A 176 -2.60 -30.08 -3.12
CA GLY A 176 -2.59 -30.34 -1.69
C GLY A 176 -1.38 -29.72 -1.00
N VAL A 177 -1.43 -29.68 0.33
CA VAL A 177 -0.34 -29.17 1.17
C VAL A 177 0.81 -30.17 1.19
N HIS A 178 2.04 -29.67 1.35
CA HIS A 178 3.24 -30.50 1.45
C HIS A 178 3.32 -31.26 2.77
N THR A 179 3.85 -32.49 2.71
CA THR A 179 4.36 -33.17 3.91
C THR A 179 5.78 -32.67 4.18
N VAL A 180 6.10 -32.42 5.44
CA VAL A 180 7.41 -31.92 5.89
C VAL A 180 8.19 -33.03 6.57
N ASP A 181 9.45 -33.20 6.16
CA ASP A 181 10.44 -34.04 6.82
C ASP A 181 11.19 -33.19 7.86
N PHE A 182 10.73 -33.26 9.11
CA PHE A 182 11.26 -32.43 10.19
C PHE A 182 12.71 -32.78 10.56
N GLU A 183 13.14 -34.02 10.34
CA GLU A 183 14.53 -34.43 10.58
C GLU A 183 15.46 -33.82 9.52
N ALA A 184 15.07 -33.86 8.24
CA ALA A 184 15.81 -33.19 7.17
C ALA A 184 15.87 -31.67 7.37
N ALA A 185 14.78 -31.05 7.84
CA ALA A 185 14.78 -29.62 8.20
C ALA A 185 15.74 -29.31 9.34
N ARG A 186 15.78 -30.14 10.40
CA ARG A 186 16.72 -30.01 11.51
C ARG A 186 18.17 -30.18 11.06
N ALA A 187 18.47 -31.20 10.27
CA ALA A 187 19.80 -31.40 9.72
C ALA A 187 20.26 -30.21 8.85
N THR A 188 19.32 -29.61 8.12
CA THR A 188 19.57 -28.39 7.34
C THR A 188 19.92 -27.21 8.24
N TRP A 189 19.15 -26.98 9.31
CA TRP A 189 19.44 -25.92 10.30
C TRP A 189 20.82 -26.09 10.93
N GLU A 190 21.13 -27.29 11.44
CA GLU A 190 22.40 -27.59 12.09
C GLU A 190 23.60 -27.31 11.18
N ARG A 191 23.45 -27.54 9.88
CA ARG A 191 24.47 -27.25 8.87
C ARG A 191 24.69 -25.76 8.65
N VAL A 192 23.67 -24.92 8.76
CA VAL A 192 23.75 -23.48 8.37
C VAL A 192 23.82 -22.50 9.53
N LYS A 193 23.53 -22.94 10.77
CA LYS A 193 23.51 -22.05 11.94
C LYS A 193 24.81 -21.26 12.15
N LEU A 194 25.96 -21.84 11.81
CA LEU A 194 27.26 -21.17 11.93
C LEU A 194 27.46 -20.09 10.85
N ASP A 195 27.04 -20.34 9.61
CA ASP A 195 27.06 -19.34 8.52
C ASP A 195 26.16 -18.15 8.84
N ILE A 196 25.01 -18.40 9.47
CA ILE A 196 24.09 -17.34 9.90
C ILE A 196 24.71 -16.46 10.98
N ALA A 197 25.36 -17.07 11.98
CA ALA A 197 26.05 -16.34 13.02
C ALA A 197 27.19 -15.47 12.46
N ASP A 198 27.97 -16.01 11.51
CA ASP A 198 29.07 -15.29 10.85
C ASP A 198 28.58 -14.09 10.04
N ARG A 199 27.47 -14.23 9.30
CA ARG A 199 26.83 -13.14 8.55
C ARG A 199 26.32 -12.01 9.44
N LEU A 200 25.81 -12.34 10.63
CA LEU A 200 25.37 -11.33 11.61
C LEU A 200 26.55 -10.62 12.27
N ASP A 201 27.62 -11.34 12.61
CA ASP A 201 28.88 -10.73 13.08
C ASP A 201 29.46 -9.79 12.01
N PHE A 202 29.44 -10.19 10.73
CA PHE A 202 29.82 -9.32 9.62
C PHE A 202 28.96 -8.04 9.59
N ALA A 203 27.64 -8.15 9.69
CA ALA A 203 26.73 -7.01 9.68
C ALA A 203 27.03 -6.03 10.82
N GLU A 204 27.23 -6.55 12.04
CA GLU A 204 27.59 -5.76 13.21
C GLU A 204 28.91 -5.01 13.00
N ARG A 205 29.95 -5.71 12.55
CA ARG A 205 31.26 -5.11 12.27
C ARG A 205 31.18 -4.03 11.21
N MET A 206 30.39 -4.25 10.16
CA MET A 206 30.18 -3.26 9.11
C MET A 206 29.44 -2.02 9.63
N ALA A 207 28.41 -2.20 10.46
CA ALA A 207 27.71 -1.11 11.12
C ALA A 207 28.64 -0.28 12.00
N ILE A 208 29.47 -0.92 12.83
CA ILE A 208 30.46 -0.25 13.70
C ILE A 208 31.51 0.48 12.86
N ARG A 209 31.98 -0.11 11.76
CA ARG A 209 32.97 0.52 10.87
C ARG A 209 32.40 1.76 10.18
N PHE A 210 31.15 1.69 9.74
CA PHE A 210 30.45 2.82 9.14
C PHE A 210 30.27 3.96 10.16
N ALA A 211 29.82 3.66 11.38
CA ALA A 211 29.73 4.62 12.48
C ALA A 211 31.06 5.33 12.75
N LYS A 212 32.18 4.59 12.70
CA LYS A 212 33.55 5.11 12.85
C LYS A 212 34.11 5.85 11.61
N GLY A 213 33.28 6.08 10.58
CA GLY A 213 33.67 6.81 9.38
C GLY A 213 34.54 6.02 8.38
N LYS A 214 34.83 4.74 8.64
CA LYS A 214 35.81 3.95 7.85
C LYS A 214 35.27 3.42 6.51
N ASN A 215 33.96 3.53 6.31
CA ASN A 215 33.25 3.04 5.13
C ASN A 215 32.19 4.05 4.65
N ARG A 216 32.37 5.34 4.95
CA ARG A 216 31.55 6.40 4.38
C ARG A 216 31.93 6.60 2.92
N ARG A 217 30.93 6.85 2.08
CA ARG A 217 31.11 7.14 0.66
C ARG A 217 30.50 8.50 0.38
N GLU A 218 31.31 9.42 -0.13
CA GLU A 218 30.87 10.75 -0.54
C GLU A 218 29.69 10.66 -1.52
N VAL A 219 28.68 11.49 -1.31
CA VAL A 219 27.56 11.60 -2.23
C VAL A 219 27.93 12.62 -3.31
N ALA A 220 28.10 12.14 -4.54
CA ALA A 220 28.41 13.02 -5.66
C ALA A 220 27.36 14.13 -5.81
N ILE A 221 27.82 15.38 -5.90
CA ILE A 221 27.00 16.56 -6.14
C ILE A 221 26.85 16.72 -7.66
N GLY A 222 25.61 16.71 -8.16
CA GLY A 222 25.30 16.90 -9.58
C GLY A 222 24.48 15.76 -10.21
N MET A 223 24.31 15.83 -11.53
CA MET A 223 23.65 14.77 -12.29
C MET A 223 24.48 13.50 -12.19
N ARG A 224 23.88 12.41 -11.70
CA ARG A 224 24.52 11.09 -11.77
C ARG A 224 24.82 10.81 -13.23
N ALA A 225 25.98 10.22 -13.51
CA ALA A 225 26.37 9.78 -14.83
C ALA A 225 25.40 8.69 -15.33
N ASP A 226 24.30 9.13 -15.92
CA ASP A 226 23.32 8.27 -16.57
C ASP A 226 23.59 8.32 -18.07
N PHE A 227 24.49 7.47 -18.51
CA PHE A 227 24.84 7.34 -19.93
C PHE A 227 23.84 6.47 -20.70
N TRP A 228 22.76 6.02 -20.05
CA TRP A 228 21.80 5.10 -20.62
C TRP A 228 20.62 5.88 -21.18
N ILE A 229 20.54 5.93 -22.51
CA ILE A 229 19.29 6.29 -23.19
C ILE A 229 18.42 5.02 -23.19
N ASP A 230 17.43 4.98 -22.32
CA ASP A 230 16.45 3.89 -22.27
C ASP A 230 15.39 4.09 -23.36
N ASP A 231 15.40 3.24 -24.38
CA ASP A 231 14.40 3.22 -25.45
C ASP A 231 12.96 3.20 -24.89
N ARG A 232 12.74 2.51 -23.75
CA ARG A 232 11.42 2.48 -23.11
C ARG A 232 11.02 3.83 -22.57
N ALA A 233 11.97 4.57 -21.98
CA ALA A 233 11.72 5.92 -21.49
C ALA A 233 11.41 6.88 -22.65
N LEU A 234 12.13 6.78 -23.77
CA LEU A 234 11.88 7.59 -24.97
C LEU A 234 10.51 7.31 -25.59
N VAL A 235 10.13 6.03 -25.71
CA VAL A 235 8.81 5.65 -26.23
C VAL A 235 7.71 6.07 -25.26
N TRP A 236 7.90 5.87 -23.95
CA TRP A 236 6.90 6.24 -22.96
C TRP A 236 6.71 7.75 -22.82
N ALA A 237 7.76 8.55 -23.04
CA ALA A 237 7.64 10.00 -23.14
C ALA A 237 6.70 10.39 -24.30
N GLN A 238 6.90 9.83 -25.49
CA GLN A 238 6.02 10.08 -26.65
C GLN A 238 4.57 9.64 -26.39
N VAL A 239 4.36 8.51 -25.71
CA VAL A 239 3.02 8.07 -25.32
C VAL A 239 2.38 9.05 -24.32
N THR A 240 3.16 9.54 -23.34
CA THR A 240 2.67 10.51 -22.35
C THR A 240 2.31 11.84 -23.01
N ASP A 241 3.11 12.31 -23.98
CA ASP A 241 2.83 13.53 -24.74
C ASP A 241 1.57 13.37 -25.61
N ALA A 242 1.38 12.20 -26.21
CA ALA A 242 0.19 11.90 -27.02
C ALA A 242 -1.08 11.66 -26.19
N LEU A 243 -0.94 11.22 -24.94
CA LEU A 243 -2.04 10.95 -24.00
C LEU A 243 -1.72 11.52 -22.61
N PRO A 244 -1.81 12.85 -22.42
CA PRO A 244 -1.40 13.51 -21.16
C PRO A 244 -2.16 13.04 -19.91
N HIS A 245 -3.35 12.49 -20.09
CA HIS A 245 -4.20 11.98 -19.01
C HIS A 245 -3.91 10.51 -18.64
N LEU A 246 -3.02 9.83 -19.38
CA LEU A 246 -2.63 8.46 -19.08
C LEU A 246 -1.55 8.45 -17.99
N ASP A 247 -1.95 8.24 -16.73
CA ASP A 247 -1.01 8.17 -15.62
C ASP A 247 0.00 7.01 -15.77
N ARG A 248 1.25 7.24 -15.35
CA ARG A 248 2.33 6.24 -15.44
C ARG A 248 1.98 5.03 -14.56
N GLY A 249 1.85 3.86 -15.19
CA GLY A 249 1.52 2.61 -14.48
C GLY A 249 0.02 2.32 -14.33
N SER A 250 -0.85 3.20 -14.84
CA SER A 250 -2.32 3.03 -14.78
C SER A 250 -2.81 1.75 -15.44
N ILE A 251 -2.31 1.41 -16.63
CA ILE A 251 -2.69 0.20 -17.40
C ILE A 251 -2.48 -1.07 -16.57
N GLY A 252 -1.26 -1.26 -16.05
CA GLY A 252 -0.91 -2.45 -15.27
C GLY A 252 -1.72 -2.56 -13.98
N MET A 253 -1.99 -1.43 -13.33
CA MET A 253 -2.82 -1.38 -12.12
C MET A 253 -4.28 -1.73 -12.40
N LYS A 254 -4.86 -1.22 -13.50
CA LYS A 254 -6.22 -1.57 -13.93
C LYS A 254 -6.35 -3.06 -14.27
N VAL A 255 -5.39 -3.62 -15.00
CA VAL A 255 -5.33 -5.08 -15.26
C VAL A 255 -5.25 -5.84 -13.95
N LEU A 256 -4.38 -5.44 -13.02
CA LEU A 256 -4.21 -6.12 -11.74
C LEU A 256 -5.48 -6.06 -10.88
N ALA A 257 -6.17 -4.92 -10.84
CA ALA A 257 -7.42 -4.75 -10.12
C ALA A 257 -8.49 -5.72 -10.63
N ARG A 258 -8.61 -5.89 -11.95
CA ARG A 258 -9.50 -6.89 -12.56
C ARG A 258 -9.03 -8.33 -12.43
N SER A 259 -7.77 -8.56 -12.06
CA SER A 259 -7.18 -9.91 -12.03
C SER A 259 -7.39 -10.63 -10.69
N VAL A 260 -7.45 -9.90 -9.57
CA VAL A 260 -7.48 -10.49 -8.22
C VAL A 260 -8.89 -10.87 -7.76
N ALA A 261 -8.97 -11.78 -6.78
CA ALA A 261 -10.23 -12.18 -6.12
C ALA A 261 -9.96 -12.52 -4.64
N ARG A 262 -10.93 -12.30 -3.75
CA ARG A 262 -10.75 -12.41 -2.29
C ARG A 262 -11.94 -13.08 -1.57
N ASP A 263 -12.61 -14.03 -2.21
CA ASP A 263 -13.88 -14.59 -1.71
C ASP A 263 -13.74 -15.35 -0.38
N ALA A 264 -12.53 -15.78 -0.01
CA ALA A 264 -12.24 -16.38 1.30
C ALA A 264 -12.15 -15.37 2.46
N VAL A 265 -12.04 -14.08 2.16
CA VAL A 265 -11.72 -13.06 3.16
C VAL A 265 -12.96 -12.66 3.95
N GLY A 266 -12.93 -12.84 5.28
CA GLY A 266 -14.00 -12.37 6.18
C GLY A 266 -15.20 -13.32 6.32
N LYS A 267 -15.27 -14.40 5.53
CA LYS A 267 -16.37 -15.39 5.53
C LYS A 267 -15.99 -16.68 6.27
N SER A 268 -15.65 -16.58 7.56
CA SER A 268 -15.47 -17.79 8.39
C SER A 268 -16.83 -18.35 8.79
N ALA A 269 -17.10 -19.62 8.47
CA ALA A 269 -18.37 -20.30 8.80
C ALA A 269 -18.64 -20.44 10.31
N LYS A 270 -17.64 -20.19 11.17
CA LYS A 270 -17.81 -20.19 12.63
C LYS A 270 -17.69 -18.76 13.16
N ARG A 271 -18.83 -18.10 13.41
CA ARG A 271 -18.85 -16.83 14.15
C ARG A 271 -18.40 -17.12 15.58
N LYS A 272 -17.15 -16.76 15.92
CA LYS A 272 -16.66 -16.90 17.30
C LYS A 272 -17.49 -15.99 18.20
N VAL A 273 -18.08 -16.54 19.26
CA VAL A 273 -18.71 -15.75 20.32
C VAL A 273 -17.62 -14.89 20.95
N LYS A 274 -17.77 -13.57 20.87
CA LYS A 274 -16.82 -12.63 21.49
C LYS A 274 -17.14 -12.55 22.98
N PRO A 275 -16.19 -12.82 23.89
CA PRO A 275 -16.40 -12.56 25.30
C PRO A 275 -16.61 -11.06 25.52
N ALA A 276 -17.36 -10.70 26.55
CA ALA A 276 -17.59 -9.31 26.92
C ALA A 276 -16.26 -8.59 27.21
N GLY A 277 -16.12 -7.37 26.71
CA GLY A 277 -14.97 -6.51 26.99
C GLY A 277 -14.79 -6.29 28.50
N LYS A 278 -13.55 -6.46 28.98
CA LYS A 278 -13.19 -6.11 30.37
C LYS A 278 -12.58 -4.70 30.36
N PRO A 279 -13.06 -3.76 31.17
CA PRO A 279 -12.45 -2.44 31.29
C PRO A 279 -11.04 -2.55 31.91
N PRO A 280 -10.09 -1.68 31.49
CA PRO A 280 -8.77 -1.63 32.12
C PRO A 280 -8.89 -1.15 33.58
N THR A 281 -7.98 -1.56 34.45
CA THR A 281 -7.75 -0.85 35.73
C THR A 281 -7.08 0.50 35.47
N ASP A 282 -6.99 1.37 36.49
CA ASP A 282 -6.31 2.67 36.35
C ASP A 282 -4.82 2.51 36.01
N THR A 283 -4.16 1.54 36.63
CA THR A 283 -2.78 1.17 36.30
C THR A 283 -2.65 0.66 34.86
N GLU A 284 -3.54 -0.25 34.43
CA GLU A 284 -3.52 -0.77 33.05
C GLU A 284 -3.80 0.35 32.02
N PHE A 285 -4.67 1.30 32.36
CA PHE A 285 -4.95 2.45 31.50
C PHE A 285 -3.74 3.40 31.40
N ALA A 286 -3.06 3.68 32.52
CA ALA A 286 -1.83 4.45 32.52
C ALA A 286 -0.72 3.78 31.69
N ASP A 287 -0.58 2.45 31.78
CA ASP A 287 0.38 1.69 30.97
C ASP A 287 0.09 1.79 29.47
N VAL A 288 -1.20 1.74 29.07
CA VAL A 288 -1.61 2.00 27.68
C VAL A 288 -1.25 3.41 27.25
N GLY A 289 -1.45 4.40 28.12
CA GLY A 289 -1.00 5.77 27.90
C GLY A 289 0.49 5.86 27.65
N GLY A 290 1.31 5.20 28.48
CA GLY A 290 2.76 5.12 28.32
C GLY A 290 3.19 4.46 27.00
N GLN A 291 2.57 3.34 26.63
CA GLN A 291 2.81 2.66 25.34
C GLN A 291 2.46 3.51 24.13
N ASN A 292 1.45 4.38 24.28
CA ASN A 292 1.02 5.31 23.26
C ASN A 292 1.69 6.69 23.38
N GLY A 293 2.66 6.86 24.29
CA GLY A 293 3.31 8.14 24.56
C GLY A 293 4.01 8.76 23.35
N GLU A 294 4.46 7.93 22.41
CA GLU A 294 5.07 8.37 21.15
C GLU A 294 4.04 8.56 20.01
N GLN A 295 2.77 8.22 20.21
CA GLN A 295 1.74 8.38 19.19
C GLN A 295 1.21 9.82 19.16
N LYS A 296 1.42 10.48 18.03
CA LYS A 296 1.05 11.90 17.77
C LYS A 296 -0.34 12.28 18.30
N HIS A 297 -1.36 11.45 18.11
CA HIS A 297 -2.75 11.80 18.42
C HIS A 297 -3.23 11.44 19.82
N TRP A 298 -2.58 10.47 20.49
CA TRP A 298 -3.04 10.01 21.81
C TRP A 298 -2.91 11.11 22.88
N ASN A 299 -1.78 11.81 22.85
CA ASN A 299 -1.46 12.92 23.75
C ASN A 299 -2.02 14.27 23.27
N ALA A 300 -2.38 14.39 21.99
CA ALA A 300 -2.90 15.62 21.41
C ALA A 300 -4.37 15.88 21.77
N VAL A 301 -5.10 14.88 22.25
CA VAL A 301 -6.49 15.02 22.66
C VAL A 301 -6.63 14.90 24.17
N SER A 302 -7.62 15.60 24.72
CA SER A 302 -7.94 15.63 26.15
C SER A 302 -8.51 14.30 26.63
N GLU A 303 -8.59 14.12 27.97
CA GLU A 303 -9.10 12.89 28.58
C GLU A 303 -10.61 12.66 28.36
N ASP A 304 -11.37 13.75 28.14
CA ASP A 304 -12.79 13.73 27.79
C ASP A 304 -13.06 13.49 26.30
N TRP A 305 -12.01 13.27 25.50
CA TRP A 305 -12.15 12.93 24.09
C TRP A 305 -13.04 11.70 23.90
N THR A 306 -13.93 11.82 22.90
CA THR A 306 -14.74 10.72 22.39
C THR A 306 -14.48 10.52 20.91
N CYS A 307 -14.59 9.26 20.47
CA CYS A 307 -14.43 8.89 19.07
C CYS A 307 -15.42 9.67 18.19
N GLY A 308 -14.94 10.37 17.16
CA GLY A 308 -15.79 11.11 16.22
C GLY A 308 -16.82 10.24 15.50
N CYS A 309 -16.58 8.94 15.39
CA CYS A 309 -17.50 7.94 14.85
C CYS A 309 -18.34 7.30 15.98
N CYS A 310 -17.84 6.24 16.64
CA CYS A 310 -18.63 5.45 17.60
C CYS A 310 -18.85 6.07 18.99
N LYS A 311 -18.44 7.32 19.22
CA LYS A 311 -18.60 8.10 20.46
C LYS A 311 -18.00 7.49 21.75
N ARG A 312 -17.30 6.36 21.68
CA ARG A 312 -16.56 5.79 22.82
C ARG A 312 -15.46 6.71 23.30
N SER A 313 -15.31 6.81 24.62
CA SER A 313 -14.22 7.54 25.29
C SER A 313 -12.85 6.87 25.12
N LYS A 314 -11.76 7.58 25.46
CA LYS A 314 -10.40 7.02 25.51
C LYS A 314 -10.33 5.69 26.27
N ARG A 315 -11.03 5.59 27.40
CA ARG A 315 -11.00 4.39 28.26
C ARG A 315 -11.80 3.24 27.67
N GLU A 316 -12.91 3.53 27.00
CA GLU A 316 -13.77 2.51 26.39
C GLU A 316 -13.20 1.92 25.10
N ILE A 317 -12.22 2.58 24.47
CA ILE A 317 -11.52 2.03 23.30
C ILE A 317 -10.35 1.12 23.67
N CYS A 318 -9.90 1.12 24.93
CA CYS A 318 -8.87 0.22 25.43
C CYS A 318 -9.40 -1.21 25.49
N ARG A 319 -8.77 -2.15 24.78
CA ARG A 319 -9.15 -3.56 24.81
C ARG A 319 -7.95 -4.48 24.73
N LYS A 320 -8.11 -5.74 25.12
CA LYS A 320 -7.08 -6.76 24.92
C LYS A 320 -7.15 -7.32 23.49
N SER A 321 -5.99 -7.52 22.89
CA SER A 321 -5.81 -8.27 21.65
C SER A 321 -5.99 -9.77 21.89
N ASN A 322 -6.06 -10.55 20.81
CA ASN A 322 -6.10 -12.03 20.91
C ASN A 322 -4.85 -12.63 21.58
N LYS A 323 -3.76 -11.85 21.72
CA LYS A 323 -2.54 -12.22 22.44
C LYS A 323 -2.52 -11.74 23.89
N GLY A 324 -3.65 -11.24 24.41
CA GLY A 324 -3.78 -10.74 25.79
C GLY A 324 -3.17 -9.37 26.07
N LYS A 325 -2.49 -8.75 25.10
CA LYS A 325 -1.90 -7.41 25.23
C LYS A 325 -2.95 -6.32 25.06
N TRP A 326 -2.91 -5.28 25.89
CA TRP A 326 -3.74 -4.08 25.72
C TRP A 326 -3.42 -3.36 24.42
N THR A 327 -4.45 -2.79 23.81
CA THR A 327 -4.37 -2.04 22.55
C THR A 327 -5.42 -0.94 22.58
N ALA A 328 -5.00 0.26 22.17
CA ALA A 328 -5.84 1.41 21.90
C ALA A 328 -5.04 2.35 21.01
N ARG A 329 -5.66 2.96 20.00
CA ARG A 329 -5.05 4.01 19.17
C ARG A 329 -6.11 5.00 18.72
N ILE A 330 -5.68 6.24 18.52
CA ILE A 330 -6.50 7.30 17.93
C ILE A 330 -5.91 7.60 16.55
N HIS A 331 -6.78 7.58 15.54
CA HIS A 331 -6.44 7.77 14.15
C HIS A 331 -7.10 9.03 13.61
N ILE A 332 -6.44 9.65 12.66
CA ILE A 332 -6.96 10.78 11.89
C ILE A 332 -7.57 10.27 10.59
N ILE A 333 -8.80 10.68 10.30
CA ILE A 333 -9.48 10.44 9.02
C ILE A 333 -10.03 11.77 8.49
N ARG A 334 -10.04 11.90 7.17
CA ARG A 334 -10.66 13.03 6.48
C ARG A 334 -12.10 12.69 6.17
N ASP A 335 -13.02 13.53 6.62
CA ASP A 335 -14.41 13.48 6.19
C ASP A 335 -14.63 14.60 5.18
N TRP A 336 -15.13 14.24 4.00
CA TRP A 336 -15.10 15.09 2.81
C TRP A 336 -16.38 15.92 2.71
N THR A 337 -16.22 17.19 2.36
CA THR A 337 -17.35 18.11 2.18
C THR A 337 -17.45 18.50 0.71
N ALA A 338 -18.66 18.38 0.17
CA ALA A 338 -18.96 18.83 -1.19
C ALA A 338 -18.66 20.33 -1.36
N GLU A 339 -18.27 20.73 -2.56
CA GLU A 339 -18.14 22.12 -2.95
C GLU A 339 -19.52 22.69 -3.25
N GLU A 340 -19.83 23.82 -2.64
CA GLU A 340 -21.10 24.54 -2.83
C GLU A 340 -20.86 25.95 -3.39
N ASP A 341 -19.61 26.43 -3.42
CA ASP A 341 -19.28 27.74 -3.97
C ASP A 341 -19.35 27.73 -5.50
N VAL A 342 -20.24 28.57 -6.04
CA VAL A 342 -20.52 28.64 -7.49
C VAL A 342 -19.28 29.04 -8.31
N SER A 343 -18.41 29.89 -7.76
CA SER A 343 -17.18 30.31 -8.45
C SER A 343 -16.19 29.15 -8.53
N ASN A 344 -16.01 28.42 -7.42
CA ASN A 344 -15.17 27.22 -7.41
C ASN A 344 -15.69 26.12 -8.34
N LEU A 345 -17.01 25.93 -8.39
CA LEU A 345 -17.65 24.98 -9.30
C LEU A 345 -17.44 25.38 -10.76
N TYR A 346 -17.58 26.67 -11.09
CA TYR A 346 -17.32 27.20 -12.43
C TYR A 346 -15.89 26.86 -12.90
N TRP A 347 -14.88 27.25 -12.13
CA TRP A 347 -13.47 27.07 -12.52
C TRP A 347 -13.02 25.61 -12.55
N ARG A 348 -13.68 24.73 -11.79
CA ARG A 348 -13.41 23.28 -11.80
C ARG A 348 -14.21 22.51 -12.84
N GLY A 349 -15.05 23.20 -13.62
CA GLY A 349 -15.93 22.57 -14.60
C GLY A 349 -17.04 21.71 -13.97
N GLY A 350 -17.48 22.05 -12.76
CA GLY A 350 -18.52 21.35 -12.01
C GLY A 350 -19.85 21.28 -12.76
N ASP A 351 -20.24 22.36 -13.44
CA ASP A 351 -21.47 22.41 -14.24
C ASP A 351 -21.40 21.56 -15.53
N MET A 352 -20.20 21.25 -16.03
CA MET A 352 -20.01 20.45 -17.26
C MET A 352 -19.80 18.95 -17.00
N THR A 353 -19.41 18.56 -15.79
CA THR A 353 -19.05 17.17 -15.46
C THR A 353 -20.17 16.38 -14.77
N GLY A 354 -21.15 17.07 -14.18
CA GLY A 354 -22.33 16.45 -13.54
C GLY A 354 -22.01 15.57 -12.32
N GLY A 355 -20.75 15.53 -11.89
CA GLY A 355 -20.25 14.71 -10.79
C GLY A 355 -20.08 15.51 -9.50
N MET A 356 -19.98 14.80 -8.37
CA MET A 356 -19.65 15.40 -7.08
C MET A 356 -18.28 16.09 -7.15
N VAL A 357 -18.20 17.33 -6.67
CA VAL A 357 -16.95 18.07 -6.50
C VAL A 357 -16.71 18.22 -5.00
N ILE A 358 -15.52 17.84 -4.52
CA ILE A 358 -15.14 18.04 -3.11
C ILE A 358 -14.41 19.38 -2.97
N GLY A 359 -14.88 20.27 -2.11
CA GLY A 359 -14.27 21.59 -1.87
C GLY A 359 -13.31 21.62 -0.68
N SER A 360 -13.62 20.82 0.35
CA SER A 360 -12.85 20.78 1.59
C SER A 360 -12.99 19.43 2.31
N HIS A 361 -12.30 19.30 3.44
CA HIS A 361 -12.48 18.19 4.36
C HIS A 361 -12.33 18.68 5.80
N ILE A 362 -12.99 17.97 6.71
CA ILE A 362 -12.73 18.10 8.14
C ILE A 362 -11.87 16.92 8.62
N THR A 363 -11.03 17.21 9.60
CA THR A 363 -10.22 16.21 10.27
C THR A 363 -11.02 15.59 11.42
N VAL A 364 -11.29 14.29 11.34
CA VAL A 364 -12.03 13.54 12.37
C VAL A 364 -11.08 12.57 13.06
N LEU A 365 -11.01 12.65 14.39
CA LEU A 365 -10.27 11.70 15.20
C LEU A 365 -11.17 10.54 15.59
N ILE A 366 -10.78 9.33 15.20
CA ILE A 366 -11.54 8.10 15.43
C ILE A 366 -10.71 7.05 16.18
N CYS A 367 -11.38 6.12 16.84
CA CYS A 367 -10.72 5.01 17.51
C CYS A 367 -10.19 3.96 16.52
N GLN A 368 -9.23 3.17 16.98
CA GLN A 368 -8.64 2.04 16.24
C GLN A 368 -9.69 1.06 15.67
N ASP A 369 -10.80 0.83 16.38
CA ASP A 369 -11.81 -0.12 15.92
C ASP A 369 -12.69 0.45 14.80
N CYS A 370 -13.01 1.75 14.81
CA CYS A 370 -13.66 2.41 13.67
C CYS A 370 -12.72 2.42 12.46
N ARG A 371 -11.43 2.73 12.66
CA ARG A 371 -10.42 2.66 11.58
C ARG A 371 -10.28 1.25 11.01
N HIS A 372 -10.45 0.24 11.86
CA HIS A 372 -10.38 -1.16 11.45
C HIS A 372 -11.50 -1.55 10.49
N ILE A 373 -12.70 -0.96 10.59
CA ILE A 373 -13.79 -1.20 9.65
C ILE A 373 -13.34 -0.86 8.22
N ILE A 374 -12.77 0.33 8.03
CA ILE A 374 -12.22 0.79 6.75
C ILE A 374 -11.12 -0.19 6.26
N SER A 375 -10.15 -0.52 7.12
CA SER A 375 -9.09 -1.47 6.75
C SER A 375 -9.63 -2.84 6.34
N GLU A 376 -10.65 -3.31 7.04
CA GLU A 376 -11.24 -4.63 6.84
C GLU A 376 -12.10 -4.67 5.56
N VAL A 377 -12.78 -3.58 5.21
CA VAL A 377 -13.45 -3.40 3.91
C VAL A 377 -12.44 -3.47 2.77
N GLN A 378 -11.34 -2.70 2.83
CA GLN A 378 -10.24 -2.76 1.84
C GLN A 378 -9.55 -4.14 1.79
N ARG A 379 -9.51 -4.84 2.92
CA ARG A 379 -8.95 -6.18 2.98
C ARG A 379 -9.86 -7.20 2.31
N ARG A 380 -11.18 -7.09 2.49
CA ARG A 380 -12.20 -7.96 1.87
C ARG A 380 -12.34 -7.68 0.37
N ASP A 381 -12.28 -6.42 -0.03
CA ASP A 381 -12.29 -6.00 -1.42
C ASP A 381 -11.08 -5.10 -1.72
N GLY A 382 -10.10 -5.65 -2.41
CA GLY A 382 -8.84 -4.97 -2.71
C GLY A 382 -8.92 -3.89 -3.79
N THR A 383 -10.11 -3.64 -4.34
CA THR A 383 -10.37 -2.53 -5.26
C THR A 383 -10.85 -1.27 -4.53
N LEU A 384 -11.25 -1.38 -3.27
CA LEU A 384 -11.73 -0.26 -2.47
C LEU A 384 -10.58 0.50 -1.79
N GLU A 385 -10.74 1.80 -1.69
CA GLU A 385 -9.80 2.75 -1.09
C GLU A 385 -10.30 3.28 0.26
N GLU A 386 -9.46 4.04 0.98
CA GLU A 386 -9.79 4.58 2.30
C GLU A 386 -10.95 5.59 2.24
N SER A 387 -11.07 6.31 1.11
CA SER A 387 -12.14 7.27 0.81
C SER A 387 -13.44 6.62 0.32
N SER A 388 -13.53 5.28 0.24
CA SER A 388 -14.75 4.62 -0.26
C SER A 388 -15.92 4.71 0.73
N LEU A 389 -15.66 5.06 1.99
CA LEU A 389 -16.69 5.26 3.01
C LEU A 389 -16.47 6.59 3.71
N THR A 390 -17.55 7.34 3.90
CA THR A 390 -17.64 8.50 4.80
C THR A 390 -17.64 8.05 6.25
N ILE A 391 -17.38 8.98 7.18
CA ILE A 391 -17.46 8.65 8.62
C ILE A 391 -18.88 8.23 9.03
N GLY A 392 -19.90 8.87 8.46
CA GLY A 392 -21.30 8.52 8.70
C GLY A 392 -21.65 7.11 8.25
N GLU A 393 -21.09 6.66 7.12
CA GLU A 393 -21.29 5.27 6.65
C GLU A 393 -20.51 4.26 7.49
N VAL A 394 -19.31 4.61 7.96
CA VAL A 394 -18.59 3.75 8.92
C VAL A 394 -19.39 3.59 10.21
N GLU A 395 -20.05 4.65 10.68
CA GLU A 395 -20.96 4.59 11.83
C GLU A 395 -22.18 3.71 11.55
N ALA A 396 -22.84 3.90 10.40
CA ALA A 396 -24.01 3.12 9.99
C ALA A 396 -23.72 1.63 9.79
N ALA A 397 -22.49 1.26 9.44
CA ALA A 397 -22.06 -0.14 9.33
C ALA A 397 -21.99 -0.86 10.69
N ILE A 398 -21.94 -0.13 11.81
CA ILE A 398 -21.81 -0.72 13.14
C ILE A 398 -23.16 -1.20 13.65
N VAL A 399 -23.31 -2.53 13.75
CA VAL A 399 -24.51 -3.19 14.29
C VAL A 399 -24.59 -3.02 15.81
N ALA A 400 -23.44 -3.08 16.50
CA ALA A 400 -23.39 -2.90 17.95
C ALA A 400 -22.08 -2.26 18.40
N ILE A 401 -22.21 -1.23 19.25
CA ILE A 401 -21.12 -0.57 19.96
C ILE A 401 -21.13 -1.06 21.41
N ALA A 402 -19.95 -1.42 21.91
CA ALA A 402 -19.78 -1.80 23.30
C ALA A 402 -18.38 -1.41 23.78
N PRO A 403 -18.24 -1.09 25.08
CA PRO A 403 -16.97 -0.70 25.65
C PRO A 403 -15.98 -1.87 25.65
N ASN A 404 -14.70 -1.54 25.50
CA ASN A 404 -13.55 -2.44 25.65
C ASN A 404 -13.59 -3.69 24.75
N GLN A 405 -14.30 -3.63 23.64
CA GLN A 405 -14.39 -4.70 22.65
C GLN A 405 -14.48 -4.16 21.21
N MET A 406 -14.22 -5.04 20.24
CA MET A 406 -14.39 -4.69 18.82
C MET A 406 -15.87 -4.57 18.46
N HIS A 407 -16.19 -3.61 17.58
CA HIS A 407 -17.51 -3.46 16.98
C HIS A 407 -18.04 -4.76 16.38
N ASP A 408 -19.36 -4.95 16.47
CA ASP A 408 -20.09 -5.83 15.57
C ASP A 408 -20.48 -5.03 14.34
N VAL A 409 -20.20 -5.54 13.15
CA VAL A 409 -20.18 -4.74 11.91
C VAL A 409 -20.83 -5.54 10.79
N ASP A 410 -21.73 -4.89 10.06
CA ASP A 410 -22.25 -5.41 8.81
C ASP A 410 -21.28 -5.07 7.67
N TYR A 411 -20.34 -5.99 7.45
CA TYR A 411 -19.35 -5.83 6.39
C TYR A 411 -19.92 -6.06 4.99
N GLU A 412 -21.07 -6.73 4.85
CA GLU A 412 -21.68 -6.91 3.53
C GLU A 412 -22.28 -5.59 3.08
N TRP A 413 -23.07 -4.95 3.96
CA TRP A 413 -23.58 -3.60 3.75
C TRP A 413 -22.44 -2.60 3.52
N ALA A 414 -21.41 -2.58 4.36
CA ALA A 414 -20.31 -1.62 4.22
C ALA A 414 -19.54 -1.76 2.89
N ILE A 415 -19.35 -2.99 2.38
CA ILE A 415 -18.70 -3.22 1.08
C ILE A 415 -19.61 -2.78 -0.07
N GLU A 416 -20.91 -3.04 0.02
CA GLU A 416 -21.86 -2.60 -1.00
C GLU A 416 -21.95 -1.08 -1.08
N THR A 417 -22.11 -0.40 0.06
CA THR A 417 -22.07 1.06 0.16
C THR A 417 -20.77 1.62 -0.43
N ALA A 418 -19.63 1.04 -0.06
CA ALA A 418 -18.33 1.47 -0.58
C ALA A 418 -18.20 1.31 -2.11
N ARG A 419 -18.80 0.27 -2.69
CA ARG A 419 -18.83 0.06 -4.15
C ARG A 419 -19.73 1.04 -4.89
N ASN A 420 -20.75 1.57 -4.22
CA ASN A 420 -21.66 2.57 -4.77
C ASN A 420 -21.05 3.98 -4.69
N ASN A 421 -20.09 4.20 -3.80
CA ASN A 421 -19.37 5.47 -3.64
C ASN A 421 -18.24 5.72 -4.66
N ARG A 422 -18.39 5.24 -5.91
CA ARG A 422 -17.38 5.47 -6.96
C ARG A 422 -17.20 6.95 -7.26
N ASP A 423 -18.30 7.69 -7.30
CA ASP A 423 -18.28 9.13 -7.58
C ASP A 423 -17.58 9.91 -6.45
N LEU A 424 -17.78 9.49 -5.19
CA LEU A 424 -17.04 10.05 -4.05
C LEU A 424 -15.54 9.82 -4.19
N VAL A 425 -15.11 8.58 -4.51
CA VAL A 425 -13.69 8.26 -4.69
C VAL A 425 -13.08 9.08 -5.82
N ALA A 426 -13.78 9.19 -6.95
CA ALA A 426 -13.35 10.02 -8.08
C ALA A 426 -13.24 11.50 -7.68
N ALA A 427 -14.21 12.03 -6.93
CA ALA A 427 -14.20 13.41 -6.45
C ALA A 427 -13.05 13.68 -5.45
N VAL A 428 -12.68 12.70 -4.62
CA VAL A 428 -11.51 12.79 -3.72
C VAL A 428 -10.19 12.79 -4.51
N HIS A 429 -10.08 11.96 -5.55
CA HIS A 429 -8.90 11.97 -6.43
C HIS A 429 -8.76 13.31 -7.16
N GLU A 430 -9.87 13.85 -7.63
CA GLU A 430 -9.95 15.15 -8.29
C GLU A 430 -9.56 16.27 -7.32
N TYR A 431 -10.10 16.29 -6.09
CA TYR A 431 -9.68 17.22 -5.04
C TYR A 431 -8.16 17.18 -4.80
N HIS A 432 -7.57 16.00 -4.73
CA HIS A 432 -6.12 15.86 -4.54
C HIS A 432 -5.32 16.32 -5.76
N ARG A 433 -5.83 16.14 -6.98
CA ARG A 433 -5.22 16.67 -8.20
C ARG A 433 -5.26 18.19 -8.19
N HIS A 434 -6.43 18.78 -7.97
CA HIS A 434 -6.63 20.22 -7.85
C HIS A 434 -5.69 20.83 -6.80
N ALA A 435 -5.62 20.25 -5.60
CA ALA A 435 -4.73 20.73 -4.54
C ALA A 435 -3.25 20.71 -4.95
N ARG A 436 -2.78 19.68 -5.67
CA ARG A 436 -1.40 19.63 -6.17
C ARG A 436 -1.16 20.70 -7.23
N ASP A 437 -2.10 20.90 -8.14
CA ASP A 437 -1.97 21.86 -9.22
C ASP A 437 -1.94 23.30 -8.67
N ALA A 438 -2.85 23.63 -7.77
CA ALA A 438 -2.90 24.92 -7.09
C ALA A 438 -1.62 25.22 -6.30
N LEU A 439 -1.11 24.25 -5.53
CA LEU A 439 0.16 24.38 -4.80
C LEU A 439 1.37 24.53 -5.73
N ALA A 440 1.39 23.81 -6.86
CA ALA A 440 2.46 23.92 -7.86
C ALA A 440 2.49 25.32 -8.51
N LYS A 441 1.30 25.89 -8.80
CA LYS A 441 1.20 27.26 -9.33
C LYS A 441 1.61 28.30 -8.29
N LEU A 442 1.20 28.14 -7.03
CA LEU A 442 1.66 29.01 -5.95
C LEU A 442 3.20 28.96 -5.78
N ALA A 443 3.79 27.76 -5.84
CA ALA A 443 5.24 27.59 -5.77
C ALA A 443 5.94 28.25 -6.97
N ARG A 444 5.37 28.18 -8.18
CA ARG A 444 5.87 28.87 -9.37
C ARG A 444 5.82 30.39 -9.19
N ALA A 445 4.73 30.95 -8.66
CA ALA A 445 4.63 32.39 -8.38
C ALA A 445 5.72 32.83 -7.40
N LYS A 446 5.90 32.11 -6.28
CA LYS A 446 6.97 32.37 -5.30
C LYS A 446 8.36 32.27 -5.92
N TRP A 447 8.57 31.31 -6.83
CA TRP A 447 9.83 31.17 -7.56
C TRP A 447 10.07 32.34 -8.52
N LEU A 448 9.06 32.78 -9.27
CA LEU A 448 9.14 33.92 -10.18
C LEU A 448 9.52 35.20 -9.45
N MET A 449 8.92 35.48 -8.28
CA MET A 449 9.28 36.62 -7.44
C MET A 449 10.75 36.61 -7.01
N LYS A 450 11.35 35.43 -6.87
CA LYS A 450 12.77 35.26 -6.51
C LYS A 450 13.69 35.36 -7.72
N ALA A 451 13.30 34.77 -8.84
CA ALA A 451 14.09 34.75 -10.08
C ALA A 451 14.09 36.11 -10.79
N VAL A 452 12.95 36.79 -10.76
CA VAL A 452 12.73 38.14 -11.27
C VAL A 452 12.19 38.94 -10.10
N PRO A 453 12.98 39.82 -9.45
CA PRO A 453 12.55 40.58 -8.29
C PRO A 453 11.30 41.43 -8.59
N CYS A 454 10.13 40.86 -8.34
CA CYS A 454 8.83 41.43 -8.67
C CYS A 454 7.82 41.17 -7.56
N SER A 455 6.74 41.94 -7.55
CA SER A 455 5.63 41.73 -6.63
C SER A 455 4.86 40.44 -6.96
N PHE A 456 4.11 39.92 -5.98
CA PHE A 456 3.22 38.78 -6.20
C PHE A 456 2.19 39.06 -7.30
N GLU A 457 1.64 40.28 -7.34
CA GLU A 457 0.73 40.76 -8.39
C GLU A 457 1.38 40.67 -9.77
N LYS A 458 2.62 41.14 -9.93
CA LYS A 458 3.33 41.07 -11.21
C LYS A 458 3.67 39.63 -11.63
N ALA A 459 3.91 38.74 -10.67
CA ALA A 459 4.06 37.31 -10.93
C ALA A 459 2.72 36.67 -11.36
N ARG A 460 1.60 37.09 -10.77
CA ARG A 460 0.24 36.68 -11.16
C ARG A 460 -0.07 37.13 -12.59
N ASP A 461 0.11 38.40 -12.92
CA ASP A 461 -0.14 38.95 -14.27
C ASP A 461 0.64 38.16 -15.35
N PHE A 462 1.91 37.85 -15.07
CA PHE A 462 2.74 37.06 -15.99
C PHE A 462 2.16 35.66 -16.22
N MET A 463 1.73 34.99 -15.14
CA MET A 463 1.11 33.67 -15.22
C MET A 463 -0.28 33.71 -15.86
N GLY A 464 -1.05 34.79 -15.65
CA GLY A 464 -2.36 35.02 -16.26
C GLY A 464 -2.25 35.15 -17.77
N TYR A 465 -1.31 35.98 -18.23
CA TYR A 465 -0.96 36.10 -19.63
C TYR A 465 -0.49 34.76 -20.26
N GLU A 466 0.38 34.01 -19.57
CA GLU A 466 0.82 32.69 -20.03
C GLU A 466 -0.36 31.72 -20.19
N HIS A 467 -1.32 31.73 -19.27
CA HIS A 467 -2.51 30.89 -19.32
C HIS A 467 -3.45 31.31 -20.44
N ALA A 468 -3.77 32.61 -20.54
CA ALA A 468 -4.64 33.14 -21.60
C ALA A 468 -4.15 32.75 -22.99
N LYS A 469 -2.83 32.85 -23.22
CA LYS A 469 -2.19 32.45 -24.47
C LYS A 469 -2.21 30.94 -24.72
N ALA A 470 -2.12 30.13 -23.66
CA ALA A 470 -2.08 28.68 -23.77
C ALA A 470 -3.47 28.09 -24.08
N GLU A 471 -4.52 28.63 -23.46
CA GLU A 471 -5.89 28.14 -23.58
C GLU A 471 -6.73 28.90 -24.61
N ASP A 472 -6.15 29.88 -25.30
CA ASP A 472 -6.82 30.74 -26.29
C ASP A 472 -8.05 31.49 -25.73
N VAL A 473 -7.91 32.01 -24.51
CA VAL A 473 -8.91 32.84 -23.82
C VAL A 473 -8.45 34.30 -23.72
N ASP A 474 -9.35 35.20 -23.38
CA ASP A 474 -8.98 36.59 -23.16
C ASP A 474 -8.12 36.77 -21.90
N LEU A 475 -7.43 37.92 -21.82
CA LEU A 475 -6.52 38.19 -20.72
C LEU A 475 -7.25 38.36 -19.37
N GLU A 476 -8.48 38.87 -19.39
CA GLU A 476 -9.27 39.08 -18.17
C GLU A 476 -9.67 37.73 -17.56
N GLU A 477 -10.08 36.78 -18.40
CA GLU A 477 -10.38 35.40 -17.99
C GLU A 477 -9.12 34.68 -17.50
N GLY A 478 -7.98 34.86 -18.17
CA GLY A 478 -6.72 34.27 -17.74
C GLY A 478 -6.21 34.83 -16.40
N ASP A 479 -6.40 36.12 -16.16
CA ASP A 479 -6.09 36.77 -14.88
C ASP A 479 -7.03 36.28 -13.77
N ALA A 480 -8.34 36.22 -14.03
CA ALA A 480 -9.34 35.74 -13.07
C ALA A 480 -9.09 34.28 -12.65
N TYR A 481 -8.74 33.42 -13.61
CA TYR A 481 -8.38 32.03 -13.32
C TYR A 481 -7.12 31.92 -12.47
N MET A 482 -6.08 32.71 -12.75
CA MET A 482 -4.85 32.69 -11.93
C MET A 482 -5.07 33.25 -10.53
N ASP A 483 -5.88 34.30 -10.38
CA ASP A 483 -6.25 34.80 -9.06
C ASP A 483 -6.98 33.73 -8.23
N TRP A 484 -7.95 33.05 -8.84
CA TRP A 484 -8.64 31.92 -8.21
C TRP A 484 -7.68 30.79 -7.83
N LEU A 485 -6.86 30.32 -8.77
CA LEU A 485 -6.00 29.15 -8.56
C LEU A 485 -4.87 29.42 -7.54
N LEU A 486 -4.33 30.64 -7.52
CA LEU A 486 -3.37 31.07 -6.49
C LEU A 486 -4.04 31.23 -5.13
N GLY A 487 -5.28 31.74 -5.09
CA GLY A 487 -6.12 31.78 -3.89
C GLY A 487 -6.34 30.39 -3.29
N GLU A 488 -6.68 29.41 -4.14
CA GLU A 488 -6.79 28.00 -3.77
C GLU A 488 -5.46 27.43 -3.26
N GLY A 489 -4.35 27.76 -3.91
CA GLY A 489 -3.02 27.36 -3.45
C GLY A 489 -2.72 27.87 -2.03
N LEU A 490 -3.07 29.13 -1.74
CA LEU A 490 -2.91 29.71 -0.40
C LEU A 490 -3.83 29.05 0.63
N ARG A 491 -5.07 28.70 0.24
CA ARG A 491 -6.01 27.96 1.11
C ARG A 491 -5.47 26.57 1.46
N PHE A 492 -4.93 25.84 0.49
CA PHE A 492 -4.33 24.53 0.73
C PHE A 492 -3.04 24.60 1.54
N GLU A 493 -2.19 25.61 1.31
CA GLU A 493 -0.97 25.82 2.11
C GLU A 493 -1.31 26.05 3.59
N LYS A 494 -2.33 26.86 3.88
CA LYS A 494 -2.85 27.05 5.25
C LYS A 494 -3.42 25.77 5.84
N SER A 495 -4.17 25.00 5.05
CA SER A 495 -4.79 23.75 5.50
C SER A 495 -3.75 22.66 5.82
N ASN A 496 -2.64 22.60 5.07
CA ASN A 496 -1.54 21.66 5.31
C ASN A 496 -0.67 22.06 6.51
N ALA A 497 -0.70 23.32 6.96
CA ALA A 497 0.02 23.76 8.15
C ALA A 497 -0.70 23.39 9.48
N VAL A 498 -1.96 22.95 9.41
CA VAL A 498 -2.84 22.69 10.56
C VAL A 498 -3.11 21.18 10.79
N GLY A 499 -2.66 20.29 9.91
CA GLY A 499 -2.75 18.81 10.05
C GLY A 499 -1.41 18.16 10.40
#